data_AF-A0A7S2T6P0-F1
#
_entry.id   AF-A0A7S2T6P0-F1
#
_cell.length_a   1.000
_cell.length_b   1.000
_cell.length_c   1.000
_cell.angle_alpha   90.00
_cell.angle_beta   90.00
_cell.angle_gamma   90.00
#
_symmetry.space_group_name_H-M   'P 1'
#
loop_
_entity.id
_entity.type
_entity.pdbx_description
1 polymer ?
#
loop_
_entity_poly.entity_id
_entity_poly.type
_entity_poly.pdbx_seq_one_letter_code
_entity_poly.pdbx_strand_id
1 'polypeptide(L)'
;RNAAINTRQDNNGNRRGFECNEERDYYPYWHPTPWKDIAILVDDKENCEYFQAESQNVKAKNYCSIPEHNNQYVCMENGGTWIQRSAWGIDPPACEESQWTRTNHLGNAALHNDHEGYASSYNWTIPNDIHENCVLRLRYNISTGDYEGWGFNGSDFVNASWNNDLSPVYQDEVVEYFGHSYEMALNTDQYGRTFQDRSHVFSIRERPDFVDDDARIWNLNVRGKRGNIVQVYPAVEYDFVPNRLHTKVGDYVHFQWTGCDTNPANNDGEGTRQTDRSNIAQMISQRHNKPWNSPDDPMFDDSLVQQRMAFIDQVNCGNTQDDEDVTNCQKLNAAPTPYFDGGIHRVNRTGEWNYMCTRNNNFSNRSQKAYMTSEDTFPTWAVVAIVGGVGVIGIGAIA
;
A
#
# COMPACT_ATOMS: atom_id res chain seq x y z
N ARG A 1 17.79 -27.34 0.43
CA ARG A 1 16.80 -28.04 1.30
C ARG A 1 15.69 -28.59 0.42
N ASN A 2 15.06 -29.71 0.80
CA ASN A 2 14.19 -30.45 -0.11
C ASN A 2 12.77 -29.85 -0.22
N ALA A 3 12.26 -29.19 0.83
CA ALA A 3 10.89 -28.65 0.89
C ALA A 3 10.84 -27.11 0.98
N ALA A 4 9.80 -26.51 0.41
CA ALA A 4 9.59 -25.06 0.32
C ALA A 4 9.18 -24.36 1.64
N ILE A 5 9.06 -25.12 2.73
CA ILE A 5 8.77 -24.59 4.07
C ILE A 5 10.04 -24.13 4.79
N ASN A 6 11.22 -24.52 4.32
CA ASN A 6 12.47 -24.24 5.02
C ASN A 6 13.24 -23.13 4.30
N THR A 7 13.34 -21.94 4.90
CA THR A 7 14.21 -20.85 4.36
C THR A 7 15.31 -20.43 5.33
N ARG A 8 16.19 -19.51 4.90
CA ARG A 8 17.14 -18.84 5.80
C ARG A 8 16.45 -18.33 7.07
N GLN A 9 15.27 -17.71 6.93
CA GLN A 9 14.55 -17.08 8.03
C GLN A 9 13.63 -18.05 8.80
N ASP A 10 13.30 -19.21 8.24
CA ASP A 10 12.58 -20.29 8.94
C ASP A 10 13.26 -21.63 8.71
N ASN A 11 14.37 -21.85 9.41
CA ASN A 11 15.16 -23.07 9.26
C ASN A 11 14.35 -24.32 9.64
N ASN A 12 13.59 -24.22 10.72
CA ASN A 12 12.83 -25.34 11.29
C ASN A 12 11.47 -25.56 10.59
N GLY A 13 11.07 -24.69 9.66
CA GLY A 13 9.76 -24.79 8.97
C GLY A 13 8.57 -24.70 9.93
N ASN A 14 8.77 -24.12 11.11
CA ASN A 14 7.78 -24.10 12.19
C ASN A 14 6.91 -22.84 12.13
N ARG A 15 7.25 -21.87 11.27
CA ARG A 15 6.42 -20.69 11.08
C ARG A 15 5.18 -21.11 10.28
N ARG A 16 4.04 -21.01 10.93
CA ARG A 16 2.74 -21.39 10.34
C ARG A 16 2.06 -20.14 9.80
N GLY A 17 1.63 -20.23 8.55
CA GLY A 17 0.87 -19.20 7.84
C GLY A 17 0.36 -19.80 6.52
N PHE A 18 -0.48 -19.04 5.80
CA PHE A 18 -0.89 -19.44 4.45
C PHE A 18 0.17 -19.12 3.38
N GLU A 19 1.31 -18.54 3.79
CA GLU A 19 2.42 -18.16 2.91
C GLU A 19 3.39 -19.33 2.66
N CYS A 20 3.92 -19.42 1.42
CA CYS A 20 5.10 -20.23 1.14
C CYS A 20 6.35 -19.45 1.59
N ASN A 21 7.17 -20.04 2.46
CA ASN A 21 8.34 -19.35 3.03
C ASN A 21 9.36 -18.98 1.94
N GLU A 22 9.68 -19.89 1.01
CA GLU A 22 10.63 -19.58 -0.08
C GLU A 22 10.11 -18.46 -0.99
N GLU A 23 8.83 -18.51 -1.35
CA GLU A 23 8.20 -17.46 -2.14
C GLU A 23 8.25 -16.09 -1.45
N ARG A 24 8.10 -16.05 -0.11
CA ARG A 24 8.25 -14.83 0.68
C ARG A 24 9.67 -14.28 0.61
N ASP A 25 10.66 -15.14 0.77
CA ASP A 25 12.06 -14.75 0.95
C ASP A 25 12.82 -14.53 -0.37
N TYR A 26 12.34 -15.12 -1.46
CA TYR A 26 13.00 -15.06 -2.77
C TYR A 26 12.07 -14.51 -3.83
N TYR A 27 12.50 -13.41 -4.46
CA TYR A 27 11.87 -12.86 -5.65
C TYR A 27 12.97 -12.51 -6.67
N PRO A 28 12.82 -12.86 -7.96
CA PRO A 28 11.73 -13.61 -8.57
C PRO A 28 11.67 -15.05 -8.07
N TYR A 29 10.46 -15.55 -7.77
CA TYR A 29 10.31 -16.94 -7.34
C TYR A 29 10.38 -17.88 -8.56
N TRP A 30 11.09 -19.01 -8.44
CA TRP A 30 11.33 -19.93 -9.55
C TRP A 30 10.22 -20.98 -9.75
N HIS A 31 9.37 -21.18 -8.74
CA HIS A 31 8.15 -21.98 -8.84
C HIS A 31 6.94 -21.14 -9.23
N PRO A 32 5.90 -21.77 -9.80
CA PRO A 32 4.67 -21.06 -10.08
C PRO A 32 3.95 -20.66 -8.81
N THR A 33 3.42 -19.44 -8.80
CA THR A 33 2.61 -18.90 -7.69
C THR A 33 1.17 -18.66 -8.17
N PRO A 34 0.23 -18.33 -7.28
CA PRO A 34 -1.08 -17.84 -7.69
C PRO A 34 -1.08 -16.32 -8.02
N TRP A 35 0.05 -15.62 -7.83
CA TRP A 35 0.09 -14.17 -7.93
C TRP A 35 0.45 -13.69 -9.34
N LYS A 36 -0.17 -12.58 -9.74
CA LYS A 36 0.21 -11.77 -10.89
C LYS A 36 0.97 -10.56 -10.35
N ASP A 37 2.19 -10.32 -10.84
CA ASP A 37 3.03 -9.26 -10.30
C ASP A 37 2.52 -7.90 -10.81
N ILE A 38 2.24 -6.96 -9.89
CA ILE A 38 1.77 -5.61 -10.21
C ILE A 38 2.96 -4.67 -10.41
N ALA A 39 3.79 -4.52 -9.38
CA ALA A 39 4.92 -3.62 -9.36
C ALA A 39 6.01 -4.13 -8.43
N ILE A 40 7.24 -3.76 -8.75
CA ILE A 40 8.45 -4.01 -7.97
C ILE A 40 9.12 -2.66 -7.77
N LEU A 41 9.20 -2.23 -6.51
CA LEU A 41 9.85 -0.98 -6.14
C LEU A 41 11.27 -1.32 -5.66
N VAL A 42 12.27 -0.86 -6.39
CA VAL A 42 13.68 -1.20 -6.18
C VAL A 42 14.48 0.03 -5.77
N ASP A 43 15.56 -0.15 -5.02
CA ASP A 43 16.50 0.96 -4.77
C ASP A 43 17.46 1.16 -5.96
N ASP A 44 17.67 0.11 -6.76
CA ASP A 44 18.54 0.11 -7.93
C ASP A 44 17.80 -0.42 -9.16
N LYS A 45 17.56 0.49 -10.12
CA LYS A 45 16.85 0.24 -11.38
C LYS A 45 17.60 -0.67 -12.34
N GLU A 46 18.91 -0.89 -12.17
CA GLU A 46 19.66 -1.83 -13.03
C GLU A 46 19.11 -3.25 -12.93
N ASN A 47 18.48 -3.60 -11.80
CA ASN A 47 17.85 -4.90 -11.59
C ASN A 47 16.48 -5.06 -12.27
N CYS A 48 15.89 -3.98 -12.80
CA CYS A 48 14.54 -4.03 -13.35
C CYS A 48 14.40 -4.97 -14.55
N GLU A 49 15.38 -4.99 -15.45
CA GLU A 49 15.35 -5.89 -16.62
C GLU A 49 15.29 -7.36 -16.17
N TYR A 50 16.11 -7.71 -15.18
CA TYR A 50 16.11 -9.05 -14.59
C TYR A 50 14.76 -9.39 -13.96
N PHE A 51 14.23 -8.54 -13.07
CA PHE A 51 12.98 -8.85 -12.39
C PHE A 51 11.79 -8.96 -13.35
N GLN A 52 11.71 -8.07 -14.33
CA GLN A 52 10.65 -8.07 -15.34
C GLN A 52 10.72 -9.32 -16.22
N ALA A 53 11.91 -9.71 -16.68
CA ALA A 53 12.11 -10.89 -17.51
C ALA A 53 11.85 -12.21 -16.75
N GLU A 54 12.11 -12.23 -15.44
CA GLU A 54 11.94 -13.41 -14.61
C GLU A 54 10.56 -13.51 -13.94
N SER A 55 9.70 -12.50 -14.04
CA SER A 55 8.32 -12.57 -13.53
C SER A 55 7.50 -13.66 -14.22
N GLN A 56 6.61 -14.33 -13.47
CA GLN A 56 5.67 -15.29 -14.06
C GLN A 56 4.65 -14.62 -15.01
N ASN A 57 4.53 -13.29 -14.99
CA ASN A 57 3.73 -12.54 -15.96
C ASN A 57 4.11 -12.91 -17.40
N VAL A 58 5.42 -13.01 -17.67
CA VAL A 58 5.99 -13.24 -19.01
C VAL A 58 6.77 -14.56 -19.14
N LYS A 59 7.23 -15.16 -18.05
CA LYS A 59 8.06 -16.38 -18.06
C LYS A 59 7.36 -17.58 -17.42
N ALA A 60 7.41 -18.72 -18.10
CA ALA A 60 6.91 -19.98 -17.56
C ALA A 60 7.73 -20.42 -16.32
N LYS A 61 7.07 -21.10 -15.38
CA LYS A 61 7.67 -21.61 -14.13
C LYS A 61 7.50 -23.11 -14.03
N ASN A 62 8.34 -23.77 -13.24
CA ASN A 62 8.31 -25.23 -13.14
C ASN A 62 8.17 -25.69 -11.68
N TYR A 63 7.55 -26.85 -11.48
CA TYR A 63 7.38 -27.47 -10.16
C TYR A 63 7.45 -28.99 -10.26
N CYS A 64 7.66 -29.66 -9.12
CA CYS A 64 7.68 -31.12 -9.07
C CYS A 64 6.26 -31.69 -8.90
N SER A 65 5.98 -32.84 -9.52
CA SER A 65 4.77 -33.61 -9.26
C SER A 65 4.69 -34.17 -7.82
N ILE A 66 5.82 -34.20 -7.11
CA ILE A 66 5.95 -34.58 -5.70
C ILE A 66 6.16 -33.28 -4.90
N PRO A 67 5.15 -32.81 -4.14
CA PRO A 67 5.18 -31.50 -3.47
C PRO A 67 6.35 -31.28 -2.51
N GLU A 68 6.94 -32.35 -2.00
CA GLU A 68 8.08 -32.33 -1.08
C GLU A 68 9.40 -31.98 -1.75
N HIS A 69 9.42 -31.73 -3.08
CA HIS A 69 10.63 -31.46 -3.85
C HIS A 69 10.53 -30.14 -4.63
N ASN A 70 11.51 -29.25 -4.41
CA ASN A 70 11.53 -27.89 -4.95
C ASN A 70 12.56 -27.67 -6.08
N ASN A 71 13.21 -28.72 -6.59
CA ASN A 71 14.15 -28.62 -7.70
C ASN A 71 14.07 -29.84 -8.62
N GLN A 72 14.47 -29.65 -9.88
CA GLN A 72 14.34 -30.66 -10.92
C GLN A 72 15.11 -31.95 -10.61
N TYR A 73 16.36 -31.82 -10.14
CA TYR A 73 17.22 -32.97 -9.88
C TYR A 73 16.60 -33.89 -8.83
N VAL A 74 16.26 -33.35 -7.65
CA VAL A 74 15.67 -34.12 -6.55
C VAL A 74 14.29 -34.67 -6.95
N CYS A 75 13.51 -33.90 -7.71
CA CYS A 75 12.22 -34.35 -8.24
C CYS A 75 12.37 -35.63 -9.07
N MET A 76 13.28 -35.62 -10.05
CA MET A 76 13.48 -36.74 -10.98
C MET A 76 14.12 -37.95 -10.28
N GLU A 77 15.06 -37.73 -9.37
CA GLU A 77 15.70 -38.80 -8.59
C GLU A 77 14.69 -39.58 -7.74
N ASN A 78 13.66 -38.90 -7.23
CA ASN A 78 12.60 -39.51 -6.42
C ASN A 78 11.38 -39.95 -7.26
N GLY A 79 11.53 -40.09 -8.57
CA GLY A 79 10.49 -40.60 -9.47
C GLY A 79 9.37 -39.60 -9.78
N GLY A 80 9.55 -38.32 -9.44
CA GLY A 80 8.67 -37.23 -9.80
C GLY A 80 8.89 -36.74 -11.24
N THR A 81 7.90 -36.01 -11.76
CA THR A 81 7.98 -35.30 -13.04
C THR A 81 8.14 -33.82 -12.80
N TRP A 82 9.05 -33.18 -13.54
CA TRP A 82 9.22 -31.73 -13.53
C TRP A 82 8.23 -31.10 -14.51
N ILE A 83 7.19 -30.46 -13.97
CA ILE A 83 6.03 -29.98 -14.71
C ILE A 83 6.16 -28.47 -14.94
N GLN A 84 5.97 -28.03 -16.18
CA GLN A 84 5.96 -26.62 -16.55
C GLN A 84 4.54 -26.04 -16.46
N ARG A 85 4.43 -24.89 -15.80
CA ARG A 85 3.25 -24.01 -15.83
C ARG A 85 3.54 -22.82 -16.73
N SER A 86 2.61 -22.49 -17.61
CA SER A 86 2.74 -21.34 -18.51
C SER A 86 2.88 -20.02 -17.74
N ALA A 87 3.47 -19.03 -18.41
CA ALA A 87 3.35 -17.64 -17.99
C ALA A 87 1.88 -17.21 -17.98
N TRP A 88 1.58 -16.11 -17.29
CA TRP A 88 0.24 -15.51 -17.30
C TRP A 88 -0.12 -14.90 -18.66
N GLY A 89 0.88 -14.51 -19.45
CA GLY A 89 0.65 -13.86 -20.74
C GLY A 89 0.12 -12.44 -20.60
N ILE A 90 0.58 -11.74 -19.56
CA ILE A 90 0.27 -10.33 -19.28
C ILE A 90 1.58 -9.52 -19.29
N ASP A 91 1.46 -8.20 -19.30
CA ASP A 91 2.61 -7.30 -19.28
C ASP A 91 3.53 -7.60 -18.07
N PRO A 92 4.85 -7.41 -18.23
CA PRO A 92 5.77 -7.51 -17.11
C PRO A 92 5.36 -6.50 -16.01
N PRO A 93 5.65 -6.79 -14.73
CA PRO A 93 5.34 -5.86 -13.65
C PRO A 93 6.01 -4.51 -13.90
N ALA A 94 5.37 -3.44 -13.40
CA ALA A 94 6.05 -2.15 -13.33
C ALA A 94 7.32 -2.32 -12.47
N CYS A 95 8.43 -1.73 -12.89
CA CYS A 95 9.64 -1.70 -12.08
C CYS A 95 10.12 -0.26 -11.98
N GLU A 96 10.03 0.28 -10.77
CA GLU A 96 10.27 1.68 -10.48
C GLU A 96 11.20 1.82 -9.28
N GLU A 97 11.87 2.97 -9.21
CA GLU A 97 12.70 3.28 -8.06
C GLU A 97 11.81 3.60 -6.87
N SER A 98 12.12 3.02 -5.72
CA SER A 98 11.39 3.24 -4.48
C SER A 98 11.50 4.72 -4.06
N GLN A 99 10.46 5.26 -3.45
CA GLN A 99 10.54 6.61 -2.90
C GLN A 99 11.52 6.62 -1.73
N TRP A 100 12.46 7.54 -1.74
CA TRP A 100 13.54 7.54 -0.76
C TRP A 100 13.03 7.70 0.68
N THR A 101 13.36 6.73 1.52
CA THR A 101 13.24 6.84 2.98
C THR A 101 14.38 6.06 3.60
N ARG A 102 14.69 6.34 4.87
CA ARG A 102 15.66 5.51 5.59
C ARG A 102 15.15 4.08 5.62
N THR A 103 15.98 3.12 5.20
CA THR A 103 15.62 1.70 5.20
C THR A 103 15.07 1.28 6.56
N ASN A 104 13.97 0.53 6.54
CA ASN A 104 13.26 0.04 7.73
C ASN A 104 12.75 1.16 8.68
N HIS A 105 12.42 2.34 8.14
CA HIS A 105 11.80 3.41 8.92
C HIS A 105 10.37 3.67 8.49
N LEU A 106 9.49 3.72 9.48
CA LEU A 106 8.15 4.25 9.31
C LEU A 106 8.23 5.77 9.18
N GLY A 107 7.47 6.34 8.27
CA GLY A 107 7.37 7.77 8.09
C GLY A 107 7.13 8.17 6.65
N ASN A 108 7.37 9.44 6.39
CA ASN A 108 7.26 10.00 5.06
C ASN A 108 8.56 9.73 4.28
N ALA A 109 8.41 9.27 3.04
CA ALA A 109 9.44 9.27 2.04
C ALA A 109 9.60 10.67 1.43
N ALA A 110 10.82 11.00 1.04
CA ALA A 110 11.10 12.15 0.20
C ALA A 110 10.91 11.75 -1.27
N LEU A 111 10.35 12.66 -2.08
CA LEU A 111 10.55 12.57 -3.52
C LEU A 111 12.01 12.96 -3.78
N HIS A 112 12.70 12.25 -4.67
CA HIS A 112 14.15 12.41 -4.91
C HIS A 112 14.61 13.85 -5.18
N ASN A 113 13.70 14.76 -5.57
CA ASN A 113 14.01 16.15 -5.90
C ASN A 113 13.22 17.22 -5.10
N ASP A 114 12.14 16.84 -4.41
CA ASP A 114 11.24 17.76 -3.73
C ASP A 114 11.05 17.25 -2.31
N HIS A 115 11.55 17.98 -1.30
CA HIS A 115 11.46 17.64 0.13
C HIS A 115 10.02 17.62 0.69
N GLU A 116 9.03 17.33 -0.15
CA GLU A 116 7.67 17.03 0.26
C GLU A 116 7.65 15.62 0.84
N GLY A 117 7.50 15.54 2.16
CA GLY A 117 7.39 14.26 2.85
C GLY A 117 5.98 13.70 2.73
N TYR A 118 5.83 12.61 1.96
CA TYR A 118 4.59 11.82 1.90
C TYR A 118 4.85 10.38 2.30
N ALA A 119 3.84 9.70 2.86
CA ALA A 119 4.00 8.27 3.08
C ALA A 119 4.23 7.54 1.75
N SER A 120 5.12 6.55 1.77
CA SER A 120 5.46 5.82 0.55
C SER A 120 4.21 5.21 -0.08
N SER A 121 4.04 5.40 -1.39
CA SER A 121 2.87 4.97 -2.13
C SER A 121 3.20 4.62 -3.58
N TYR A 122 2.36 3.79 -4.17
CA TYR A 122 2.41 3.42 -5.57
C TYR A 122 1.02 3.59 -6.18
N ASN A 123 0.93 4.32 -7.29
CA ASN A 123 -0.32 4.53 -8.00
C ASN A 123 -0.58 3.35 -8.93
N TRP A 124 -1.45 2.44 -8.48
CA TRP A 124 -1.85 1.29 -9.26
C TRP A 124 -3.12 1.57 -10.05
N THR A 125 -3.05 1.38 -11.37
CA THR A 125 -4.25 1.32 -12.22
C THR A 125 -4.85 -0.08 -12.14
N ILE A 126 -6.08 -0.17 -11.62
CA ILE A 126 -6.79 -1.45 -11.45
C ILE A 126 -6.98 -2.10 -12.83
N PRO A 127 -6.55 -3.36 -13.03
CA PRO A 127 -6.70 -4.04 -14.31
C PRO A 127 -8.17 -4.39 -14.58
N ASN A 128 -8.52 -4.54 -15.85
CA ASN A 128 -9.83 -5.06 -16.26
C ASN A 128 -9.92 -6.59 -16.09
N ASP A 129 -9.75 -7.05 -14.86
CA ASP A 129 -9.81 -8.46 -14.43
C ASP A 129 -10.89 -8.59 -13.34
N ILE A 130 -12.14 -8.38 -13.75
CA ILE A 130 -13.31 -8.31 -12.87
C ILE A 130 -13.46 -9.61 -12.10
N HIS A 131 -13.43 -9.52 -10.77
CA HIS A 131 -13.52 -10.67 -9.89
C HIS A 131 -13.91 -10.25 -8.47
N GLU A 132 -14.83 -10.98 -7.86
CA GLU A 132 -15.33 -10.65 -6.51
C GLU A 132 -14.36 -11.05 -5.39
N ASN A 133 -13.46 -12.02 -5.65
CA ASN A 133 -12.54 -12.56 -4.64
C ASN A 133 -11.08 -12.34 -5.07
N CYS A 134 -10.55 -11.13 -4.88
CA CYS A 134 -9.15 -10.82 -5.15
C CYS A 134 -8.35 -10.74 -3.85
N VAL A 135 -7.06 -11.06 -3.93
CA VAL A 135 -6.10 -10.85 -2.84
C VAL A 135 -4.95 -10.01 -3.36
N LEU A 136 -4.71 -8.87 -2.73
CA LEU A 136 -3.54 -8.03 -2.95
C LEU A 136 -2.49 -8.40 -1.89
N ARG A 137 -1.27 -8.71 -2.32
CA ARG A 137 -0.14 -8.98 -1.43
C ARG A 137 0.92 -7.91 -1.59
N LEU A 138 1.33 -7.30 -0.47
CA LEU A 138 2.50 -6.41 -0.40
C LEU A 138 3.60 -7.08 0.40
N ARG A 139 4.79 -7.16 -0.20
CA ARG A 139 6.01 -7.65 0.43
C ARG A 139 7.01 -6.51 0.55
N TYR A 140 7.56 -6.36 1.75
CA TYR A 140 8.69 -5.47 2.01
C TYR A 140 9.93 -6.33 2.25
N ASN A 141 10.81 -6.36 1.26
CA ASN A 141 12.09 -7.07 1.30
C ASN A 141 13.22 -6.06 1.45
N ILE A 142 14.17 -6.38 2.32
CA ILE A 142 15.41 -5.63 2.48
C ILE A 142 16.49 -6.44 1.78
N SER A 143 16.98 -5.95 0.66
CA SER A 143 18.31 -6.30 0.15
C SER A 143 19.36 -5.41 0.81
N THR A 144 20.56 -5.92 1.02
CA THR A 144 21.67 -5.12 1.54
C THR A 144 22.86 -5.21 0.60
N GLY A 145 23.49 -4.07 0.37
CA GLY A 145 24.77 -3.95 -0.33
C GLY A 145 25.96 -3.85 0.61
N ASP A 146 25.81 -4.02 1.94
CA ASP A 146 26.96 -3.93 2.85
C ASP A 146 27.98 -5.06 2.61
N TYR A 147 27.57 -6.13 1.93
CA TYR A 147 28.46 -7.12 1.31
C TYR A 147 27.98 -7.40 -0.11
N GLU A 148 28.90 -7.79 -1.00
CA GLU A 148 28.59 -8.20 -2.38
C GLU A 148 27.73 -9.48 -2.38
N GLY A 149 26.41 -9.31 -2.21
CA GLY A 149 25.45 -10.41 -2.07
C GLY A 149 25.08 -11.11 -3.38
N TRP A 150 25.43 -10.53 -4.53
CA TRP A 150 25.18 -11.10 -5.86
C TRP A 150 26.30 -12.03 -6.36
N GLY A 151 27.20 -12.41 -5.46
CA GLY A 151 28.33 -13.29 -5.73
C GLY A 151 29.54 -12.60 -6.33
N PHE A 152 30.71 -13.07 -5.92
CA PHE A 152 31.99 -12.69 -6.52
C PHE A 152 32.28 -13.63 -7.69
N ASN A 153 32.70 -13.11 -8.85
CA ASN A 153 33.07 -13.92 -10.02
C ASN A 153 32.00 -14.94 -10.48
N GLY A 154 30.72 -14.56 -10.44
CA GLY A 154 29.62 -15.40 -10.95
C GLY A 154 29.24 -16.56 -10.03
N SER A 155 29.40 -16.41 -8.71
CA SER A 155 28.86 -17.34 -7.71
C SER A 155 27.44 -16.94 -7.28
N ASP A 156 26.63 -17.89 -6.80
CA ASP A 156 25.23 -17.65 -6.42
C ASP A 156 25.11 -16.94 -5.04
N PHE A 157 23.91 -16.43 -4.73
CA PHE A 157 23.53 -15.89 -3.42
C PHE A 157 23.61 -16.98 -2.34
N VAL A 158 24.37 -16.75 -1.26
CA VAL A 158 24.55 -17.79 -0.23
C VAL A 158 24.46 -17.30 1.21
N ASN A 159 23.69 -18.07 1.98
CA ASN A 159 23.42 -17.88 3.40
C ASN A 159 24.53 -18.52 4.26
N ALA A 160 25.05 -17.77 5.25
CA ALA A 160 26.02 -18.18 6.27
C ALA A 160 25.80 -19.57 6.87
N SER A 161 24.56 -19.88 7.21
CA SER A 161 24.24 -21.16 7.86
C SER A 161 24.31 -22.39 6.93
N TRP A 162 24.51 -22.18 5.62
CA TRP A 162 24.48 -23.26 4.61
C TRP A 162 25.75 -23.36 3.77
N ASN A 163 26.64 -22.38 3.86
CA ASN A 163 27.85 -22.35 3.06
C ASN A 163 29.15 -22.30 3.87
N ASN A 164 29.07 -22.41 5.20
CA ASN A 164 30.23 -22.33 6.10
C ASN A 164 31.12 -21.14 5.72
N ASP A 165 32.40 -21.39 5.40
CA ASP A 165 33.42 -20.40 5.07
C ASP A 165 33.17 -19.60 3.76
N LEU A 166 32.11 -19.93 3.00
CA LEU A 166 31.79 -19.29 1.71
C LEU A 166 30.75 -18.17 1.82
N SER A 167 30.20 -17.91 3.00
CA SER A 167 29.31 -16.76 3.20
C SER A 167 30.12 -15.49 3.35
N PRO A 168 29.78 -14.39 2.68
CA PRO A 168 30.46 -13.12 2.90
C PRO A 168 30.03 -12.44 4.21
N VAL A 169 29.03 -12.98 4.92
CA VAL A 169 28.45 -12.39 6.14
C VAL A 169 28.51 -13.39 7.29
N TYR A 170 29.03 -12.98 8.45
CA TYR A 170 29.13 -13.82 9.65
C TYR A 170 28.47 -13.15 10.87
N GLN A 171 27.87 -13.98 11.72
CA GLN A 171 27.38 -13.55 13.03
C GLN A 171 28.58 -13.14 13.88
N ASP A 172 28.53 -11.92 14.43
CA ASP A 172 29.55 -11.39 15.33
C ASP A 172 30.99 -11.54 14.82
N GLU A 173 31.22 -11.20 13.55
CA GLU A 173 32.52 -11.37 12.88
C GLU A 173 33.64 -10.57 13.58
N VAL A 174 34.78 -11.21 13.83
CA VAL A 174 35.98 -10.53 14.34
C VAL A 174 36.81 -10.01 13.17
N VAL A 175 36.91 -8.69 13.04
CA VAL A 175 37.64 -8.01 11.97
C VAL A 175 38.86 -7.27 12.52
N GLU A 176 39.94 -7.22 11.73
CA GLU A 176 41.13 -6.43 12.07
C GLU A 176 41.01 -5.02 11.50
N TYR A 177 41.20 -4.01 12.35
CA TYR A 177 41.22 -2.61 11.96
C TYR A 177 42.41 -1.92 12.65
N PHE A 178 43.36 -1.45 11.84
CA PHE A 178 44.63 -0.86 12.30
C PHE A 178 45.43 -1.75 13.27
N GLY A 179 45.52 -3.06 13.02
CA GLY A 179 46.29 -3.98 13.88
C GLY A 179 45.58 -4.37 15.19
N HIS A 180 44.32 -3.95 15.35
CA HIS A 180 43.48 -4.29 16.50
C HIS A 180 42.24 -5.05 16.04
N SER A 181 41.81 -6.03 16.83
CA SER A 181 40.58 -6.78 16.55
C SER A 181 39.36 -6.09 17.12
N TYR A 182 38.30 -5.98 16.32
CA TYR A 182 36.94 -5.63 16.73
C TYR A 182 36.03 -6.82 16.48
N GLU A 183 35.09 -7.07 17.39
CA GLU A 183 33.94 -7.92 17.09
C GLU A 183 32.81 -7.03 16.58
N MET A 184 32.33 -7.29 15.37
CA MET A 184 31.22 -6.54 14.79
C MET A 184 29.93 -6.96 15.48
N ALA A 185 29.08 -6.02 15.89
CA ALA A 185 27.75 -6.34 16.45
C ALA A 185 26.72 -6.67 15.35
N LEU A 186 27.04 -7.64 14.48
CA LEU A 186 26.24 -8.00 13.32
C LEU A 186 25.32 -9.18 13.64
N ASN A 187 24.00 -8.97 13.53
CA ASN A 187 23.01 -10.04 13.64
C ASN A 187 22.55 -10.51 12.26
N THR A 188 22.99 -11.70 11.85
CA THR A 188 22.63 -12.33 10.57
C THR A 188 21.13 -12.61 10.42
N ASP A 189 20.37 -12.72 11.51
CA ASP A 189 18.90 -12.86 11.47
C ASP A 189 18.19 -11.54 11.08
N GLN A 190 18.85 -10.40 11.27
CA GLN A 190 18.35 -9.08 10.87
C GLN A 190 18.91 -8.63 9.52
N TYR A 191 19.84 -9.39 8.96
CA TYR A 191 20.53 -9.08 7.73
C TYR A 191 19.70 -9.49 6.50
N GLY A 192 19.49 -8.59 5.54
CA GLY A 192 18.82 -8.85 4.24
C GLY A 192 17.61 -9.80 4.25
N ARG A 193 16.41 -9.34 4.65
CA ARG A 193 15.23 -10.18 4.90
C ARG A 193 13.91 -9.57 4.42
N THR A 194 12.91 -10.43 4.20
CA THR A 194 11.51 -10.01 4.09
C THR A 194 10.99 -9.62 5.48
N PHE A 195 10.80 -8.33 5.70
CA PHE A 195 10.42 -7.79 7.00
C PHE A 195 8.90 -7.82 7.21
N GLN A 196 8.13 -7.56 6.14
CA GLN A 196 6.67 -7.67 6.17
C GLN A 196 6.13 -8.33 4.92
N ASP A 197 5.11 -9.13 5.13
CA ASP A 197 4.27 -9.72 4.10
C ASP A 197 2.82 -9.56 4.56
N ARG A 198 2.00 -8.88 3.76
CA ARG A 198 0.64 -8.48 4.10
C ARG A 198 -0.27 -8.77 2.93
N SER A 199 -1.43 -9.35 3.22
CA SER A 199 -2.45 -9.65 2.23
C SER A 199 -3.76 -8.94 2.59
N HIS A 200 -4.42 -8.39 1.57
CA HIS A 200 -5.69 -7.68 1.70
C HIS A 200 -6.67 -8.25 0.69
N VAL A 201 -7.90 -8.52 1.12
CA VAL A 201 -8.98 -8.99 0.24
C VAL A 201 -9.72 -7.78 -0.31
N PHE A 202 -10.02 -7.81 -1.60
CA PHE A 202 -10.80 -6.78 -2.28
C PHE A 202 -11.54 -7.41 -3.47
N SER A 203 -12.39 -6.61 -4.11
CA SER A 203 -13.12 -7.00 -5.31
C SER A 203 -12.81 -6.00 -6.43
N ILE A 204 -12.62 -6.50 -7.65
CA ILE A 204 -12.57 -5.68 -8.86
C ILE A 204 -13.94 -5.79 -9.51
N ARG A 205 -14.65 -4.67 -9.61
CA ARG A 205 -16.01 -4.61 -10.16
C ARG A 205 -16.06 -3.79 -11.44
N GLU A 206 -17.10 -4.05 -12.22
CA GLU A 206 -17.41 -3.25 -13.40
C GLU A 206 -17.58 -1.77 -13.04
N ARG A 207 -17.09 -0.90 -13.93
CA ARG A 207 -17.36 0.53 -13.88
C ARG A 207 -18.88 0.72 -13.98
N PRO A 208 -19.52 1.47 -13.06
CA PRO A 208 -20.96 1.70 -13.16
C PRO A 208 -21.34 2.51 -14.40
N ASP A 209 -22.48 2.20 -15.01
CA ASP A 209 -22.99 2.83 -16.23
C ASP A 209 -23.16 4.37 -16.15
N PHE A 210 -23.27 4.92 -14.94
CA PHE A 210 -23.40 6.37 -14.73
C PHE A 210 -22.06 7.11 -14.70
N VAL A 211 -20.94 6.40 -14.71
CA VAL A 211 -19.60 6.97 -14.75
C VAL A 211 -19.05 6.86 -16.16
N ASP A 212 -18.67 7.99 -16.76
CA ASP A 212 -18.13 8.03 -18.12
C ASP A 212 -16.95 7.06 -18.30
N ASP A 213 -16.85 6.41 -19.46
CA ASP A 213 -15.86 5.35 -19.73
C ASP A 213 -14.41 5.80 -19.53
N ASP A 214 -14.11 7.05 -19.86
CA ASP A 214 -12.79 7.67 -19.77
C ASP A 214 -12.58 8.48 -18.48
N ALA A 215 -13.60 8.61 -17.63
CA ALA A 215 -13.48 9.36 -16.39
C ALA A 215 -12.55 8.66 -15.38
N ARG A 216 -11.76 9.47 -14.68
CA ARG A 216 -10.90 8.98 -13.59
C ARG A 216 -11.73 8.78 -12.32
N ILE A 217 -11.60 7.61 -11.70
CA ILE A 217 -12.17 7.32 -10.38
C ILE A 217 -11.01 7.23 -9.38
N TRP A 218 -10.98 8.14 -8.42
CA TRP A 218 -10.05 8.11 -7.30
C TRP A 218 -10.63 7.29 -6.15
N ASN A 219 -9.92 6.28 -5.69
CA ASN A 219 -10.32 5.52 -4.50
C ASN A 219 -9.77 6.20 -3.24
N LEU A 220 -10.67 6.70 -2.39
CA LEU A 220 -10.33 7.23 -1.08
C LEU A 220 -10.66 6.19 -0.01
N ASN A 221 -9.60 5.71 0.63
CA ASN A 221 -9.63 4.65 1.63
C ASN A 221 -9.13 5.12 3.00
N VAL A 222 -9.06 4.16 3.92
CA VAL A 222 -8.42 4.29 5.23
C VAL A 222 -7.35 3.21 5.36
N ARG A 223 -6.21 3.58 5.96
CA ARG A 223 -5.17 2.63 6.41
C ARG A 223 -4.97 2.76 7.91
N GLY A 224 -4.24 1.81 8.48
CA GLY A 224 -3.79 1.86 9.87
C GLY A 224 -4.60 0.95 10.78
N LYS A 225 -4.43 1.11 12.09
CA LYS A 225 -5.10 0.31 13.12
C LYS A 225 -5.50 1.18 14.32
N ARG A 226 -6.45 0.68 15.11
CA ARG A 226 -6.82 1.25 16.41
C ARG A 226 -5.66 1.10 17.39
N GLY A 227 -5.26 2.18 18.03
CA GLY A 227 -4.22 2.22 19.07
C GLY A 227 -3.32 3.44 18.92
N ASN A 228 -2.44 3.65 19.89
CA ASN A 228 -1.34 4.61 19.77
C ASN A 228 -0.15 3.99 19.01
N ILE A 229 0.81 4.83 18.58
CA ILE A 229 1.99 4.43 17.79
C ILE A 229 2.76 3.21 18.34
N VAL A 230 2.82 3.05 19.66
CA VAL A 230 3.53 1.92 20.28
C VAL A 230 2.69 0.64 20.18
N GLN A 231 1.39 0.75 20.39
CA GLN A 231 0.44 -0.38 20.34
C GLN A 231 0.25 -0.93 18.93
N VAL A 232 0.32 -0.08 17.90
CA VAL A 232 0.05 -0.48 16.51
C VAL A 232 1.31 -0.81 15.71
N TYR A 233 2.51 -0.50 16.24
CA TYR A 233 3.77 -0.84 15.58
C TYR A 233 3.84 -2.34 15.24
N PRO A 234 4.30 -2.72 14.02
CA PRO A 234 4.94 -1.89 12.99
C PRO A 234 3.97 -1.30 11.94
N ALA A 235 2.68 -1.22 12.23
CA ALA A 235 1.73 -0.42 11.45
C ALA A 235 1.70 1.03 11.97
N VAL A 236 0.75 1.82 11.44
CA VAL A 236 0.49 3.20 11.85
C VAL A 236 -0.94 3.33 12.41
N GLU A 237 -1.20 4.41 13.14
CA GLU A 237 -2.57 4.79 13.51
C GLU A 237 -3.44 5.05 12.27
N TYR A 238 -4.76 5.13 12.44
CA TYR A 238 -5.68 5.37 11.33
C TYR A 238 -5.40 6.68 10.59
N ASP A 239 -5.37 6.60 9.26
CA ASP A 239 -5.14 7.72 8.34
C ASP A 239 -5.96 7.53 7.06
N PHE A 240 -6.36 8.63 6.41
CA PHE A 240 -6.97 8.55 5.07
C PHE A 240 -5.91 8.28 4.01
N VAL A 241 -6.27 7.58 2.94
CA VAL A 241 -5.37 7.32 1.82
C VAL A 241 -6.11 7.53 0.50
N PRO A 242 -5.70 8.52 -0.31
CA PRO A 242 -4.71 9.55 0.03
C PRO A 242 -5.26 10.54 1.07
N ASN A 243 -4.40 11.06 1.95
CA ASN A 243 -4.76 12.14 2.87
C ASN A 243 -4.66 13.54 2.23
N ARG A 244 -4.19 13.60 0.98
CA ARG A 244 -4.16 14.76 0.11
C ARG A 244 -4.64 14.34 -1.27
N LEU A 245 -5.89 14.63 -1.56
CA LEU A 245 -6.50 14.23 -2.82
C LEU A 245 -6.60 15.43 -3.76
N HIS A 246 -5.84 15.40 -4.85
CA HIS A 246 -5.93 16.39 -5.91
C HIS A 246 -6.78 15.84 -7.05
N THR A 247 -7.90 16.50 -7.33
CA THR A 247 -8.87 16.11 -8.37
C THR A 247 -9.07 17.24 -9.37
N LYS A 248 -9.72 16.90 -10.49
CA LYS A 248 -10.25 17.88 -11.43
C LYS A 248 -11.76 17.88 -11.44
N VAL A 249 -12.38 18.99 -11.84
CA VAL A 249 -13.81 19.01 -12.15
C VAL A 249 -14.10 17.95 -13.23
N GLY A 250 -15.04 17.06 -12.94
CA GLY A 250 -15.38 15.91 -13.78
C GLY A 250 -14.75 14.58 -13.35
N ASP A 251 -13.72 14.59 -12.49
CA ASP A 251 -13.25 13.36 -11.85
C ASP A 251 -14.34 12.79 -10.92
N TYR A 252 -14.21 11.52 -10.58
CA TYR A 252 -15.05 10.86 -9.58
C TYR A 252 -14.20 10.42 -8.39
N VAL A 253 -14.79 10.40 -7.20
CA VAL A 253 -14.16 9.87 -5.98
C VAL A 253 -15.06 8.79 -5.39
N HIS A 254 -14.50 7.60 -5.22
CA HIS A 254 -15.13 6.51 -4.48
C HIS A 254 -14.65 6.54 -3.03
N PHE A 255 -15.57 6.88 -2.12
CA PHE A 255 -15.31 6.85 -0.69
C PHE A 255 -15.69 5.49 -0.13
N GLN A 256 -14.69 4.68 0.23
CA GLN A 256 -14.95 3.37 0.85
C GLN A 256 -13.80 2.96 1.75
N TRP A 257 -14.11 2.23 2.82
CA TRP A 257 -13.09 1.65 3.69
C TRP A 257 -13.66 0.52 4.53
N THR A 258 -12.77 -0.34 5.01
CA THR A 258 -13.05 -1.36 6.01
C THR A 258 -12.28 -1.04 7.30
N GLY A 259 -13.02 -0.92 8.40
CA GLY A 259 -12.46 -0.92 9.75
C GLY A 259 -12.25 -2.34 10.32
N CYS A 260 -12.15 -2.47 11.63
CA CYS A 260 -11.94 -3.72 12.34
C CYS A 260 -12.71 -3.78 13.66
N ASP A 261 -13.39 -4.90 13.92
CA ASP A 261 -14.12 -5.17 15.18
C ASP A 261 -13.39 -6.15 16.10
N THR A 262 -12.15 -6.50 15.76
CA THR A 262 -11.33 -7.47 16.49
C THR A 262 -9.96 -6.90 16.86
N ASN A 263 -9.86 -5.59 17.09
CA ASN A 263 -8.62 -5.00 17.59
C ASN A 263 -8.27 -5.54 18.99
N PRO A 264 -7.00 -5.53 19.41
CA PRO A 264 -6.62 -5.89 20.77
C PRO A 264 -7.36 -5.05 21.82
N ALA A 265 -7.83 -5.70 22.89
CA ALA A 265 -8.64 -5.06 23.93
C ALA A 265 -7.91 -3.96 24.72
N ASN A 266 -6.58 -3.99 24.73
CA ASN A 266 -5.74 -3.00 25.40
C ASN A 266 -5.32 -1.84 24.49
N ASN A 267 -5.78 -1.79 23.23
CA ASN A 267 -5.46 -0.67 22.33
C ASN A 267 -6.32 0.56 22.63
N ASP A 268 -5.66 1.71 22.68
CA ASP A 268 -6.30 3.00 22.91
C ASP A 268 -7.22 3.37 21.74
N GLY A 269 -8.31 4.08 22.02
CA GLY A 269 -9.22 4.59 20.99
C GLY A 269 -10.59 4.95 21.55
N GLU A 270 -11.48 5.40 20.66
CA GLU A 270 -12.82 5.90 21.01
C GLU A 270 -13.93 4.91 20.67
N GLY A 271 -15.07 5.04 21.36
CA GLY A 271 -16.22 4.16 21.19
C GLY A 271 -16.00 2.75 21.71
N THR A 272 -16.88 1.82 21.34
CA THR A 272 -16.87 0.43 21.83
C THR A 272 -15.50 -0.23 21.66
N ARG A 273 -15.03 -0.92 22.70
CA ARG A 273 -13.74 -1.61 22.79
C ARG A 273 -13.56 -2.54 21.60
N GLN A 274 -12.33 -2.65 21.11
CA GLN A 274 -11.93 -3.51 19.98
C GLN A 274 -12.53 -3.11 18.61
N THR A 275 -13.57 -2.29 18.59
CA THR A 275 -14.18 -1.76 17.36
C THR A 275 -13.55 -0.45 16.94
N ASP A 276 -13.63 -0.16 15.64
CA ASP A 276 -13.29 1.14 15.09
C ASP A 276 -14.25 1.50 13.95
N ARG A 277 -14.37 2.79 13.69
CA ARG A 277 -15.15 3.33 12.59
C ARG A 277 -14.47 4.59 12.09
N SER A 278 -14.54 4.82 10.78
CA SER A 278 -14.11 6.05 10.14
C SER A 278 -15.30 6.73 9.47
N ASN A 279 -15.30 8.06 9.47
CA ASN A 279 -16.31 8.92 8.85
C ASN A 279 -15.63 10.14 8.24
N ILE A 280 -16.38 10.91 7.46
CA ILE A 280 -15.94 12.19 6.91
C ILE A 280 -16.79 13.31 7.51
N ALA A 281 -16.17 14.10 8.38
CA ALA A 281 -16.73 15.32 8.91
C ALA A 281 -15.91 16.52 8.40
N GLN A 282 -16.54 17.39 7.61
CA GLN A 282 -15.87 18.56 7.04
C GLN A 282 -15.42 19.53 8.14
N MET A 283 -14.30 20.20 7.92
CA MET A 283 -13.65 21.17 8.80
C MET A 283 -13.34 22.46 8.05
N ILE A 284 -13.14 23.55 8.80
CA ILE A 284 -12.69 24.84 8.24
C ILE A 284 -11.26 24.73 7.68
N SER A 285 -10.34 24.09 8.41
CA SER A 285 -8.96 23.89 7.94
C SER A 285 -8.24 22.78 8.72
N GLN A 286 -7.12 22.28 8.19
CA GLN A 286 -6.27 21.28 8.85
C GLN A 286 -5.76 21.71 10.25
N ARG A 287 -5.71 23.02 10.52
CA ARG A 287 -5.29 23.59 11.82
C ARG A 287 -6.34 23.43 12.92
N HIS A 288 -7.57 23.07 12.55
CA HIS A 288 -8.66 22.83 13.50
C HIS A 288 -8.82 21.35 13.80
N ASN A 289 -9.45 21.03 14.92
CA ASN A 289 -9.73 19.66 15.39
C ASN A 289 -11.23 19.46 15.69
N LYS A 290 -12.09 20.21 14.98
CA LYS A 290 -13.54 20.16 15.16
C LYS A 290 -14.24 20.23 13.80
N PRO A 291 -15.36 19.50 13.61
CA PRO A 291 -16.20 19.67 12.44
C PRO A 291 -16.74 21.10 12.30
N TRP A 292 -16.91 21.54 11.06
CA TRP A 292 -17.60 22.78 10.72
C TRP A 292 -19.10 22.48 10.60
N ASN A 293 -19.87 22.92 11.60
CA ASN A 293 -21.31 22.85 11.52
C ASN A 293 -21.83 23.83 10.46
N SER A 294 -22.50 23.32 9.42
CA SER A 294 -23.03 24.09 8.30
C SER A 294 -21.95 24.85 7.52
N PRO A 295 -21.09 24.14 6.75
CA PRO A 295 -20.07 24.79 5.93
C PRO A 295 -20.72 25.65 4.84
N ASP A 296 -20.19 26.85 4.61
CA ASP A 296 -20.62 27.70 3.49
C ASP A 296 -20.30 27.06 2.13
N ASP A 297 -19.28 26.20 2.13
CA ASP A 297 -18.79 25.48 0.96
C ASP A 297 -18.77 23.96 1.20
N PRO A 298 -19.92 23.26 1.13
CA PRO A 298 -19.98 21.84 1.46
C PRO A 298 -19.26 20.96 0.44
N MET A 299 -18.53 19.95 0.90
CA MET A 299 -17.83 18.96 0.06
C MET A 299 -18.80 18.14 -0.81
N PHE A 300 -20.03 17.94 -0.35
CA PHE A 300 -21.09 17.25 -1.08
C PHE A 300 -22.30 18.16 -1.21
N ASP A 301 -22.86 18.30 -2.41
CA ASP A 301 -24.00 19.18 -2.65
C ASP A 301 -25.28 18.69 -1.95
N ASP A 302 -25.47 17.36 -1.85
CA ASP A 302 -26.63 16.75 -1.21
C ASP A 302 -26.43 16.59 0.30
N SER A 303 -27.32 17.21 1.08
CA SER A 303 -27.35 17.10 2.55
C SER A 303 -27.52 15.67 3.08
N LEU A 304 -28.18 14.77 2.33
CA LEU A 304 -28.30 13.36 2.70
C LEU A 304 -26.96 12.64 2.55
N VAL A 305 -26.19 12.97 1.50
CA VAL A 305 -24.82 12.45 1.33
C VAL A 305 -23.90 12.98 2.42
N GLN A 306 -23.99 14.28 2.76
CA GLN A 306 -23.24 14.84 3.88
C GLN A 306 -23.52 14.09 5.20
N GLN A 307 -24.80 13.83 5.50
CA GLN A 307 -25.19 13.07 6.69
C GLN A 307 -24.68 11.63 6.64
N ARG A 308 -24.81 10.96 5.49
CA ARG A 308 -24.33 9.59 5.29
C ARG A 308 -22.83 9.48 5.52
N MET A 309 -22.05 10.40 4.97
CA MET A 309 -20.58 10.43 5.13
C MET A 309 -20.16 10.77 6.56
N ALA A 310 -20.90 11.66 7.24
CA ALA A 310 -20.60 12.08 8.61
C ALA A 310 -21.04 11.06 9.67
N PHE A 311 -22.16 10.36 9.46
CA PHE A 311 -22.77 9.49 10.45
C PHE A 311 -22.78 8.01 10.07
N ILE A 312 -22.25 7.65 8.90
CA ILE A 312 -21.99 6.28 8.42
C ILE A 312 -23.16 5.31 8.57
N ASP A 313 -24.33 5.74 8.10
CA ASP A 313 -25.56 4.93 8.04
C ASP A 313 -26.02 4.37 9.40
N GLN A 314 -25.69 5.05 10.50
CA GLN A 314 -26.13 4.66 11.85
C GLN A 314 -27.65 4.72 12.02
N VAL A 315 -28.18 3.71 12.70
CA VAL A 315 -29.60 3.61 13.06
C VAL A 315 -29.76 3.26 14.54
N ASN A 316 -30.96 3.42 15.10
CA ASN A 316 -31.28 3.07 16.50
C ASN A 316 -30.39 3.76 17.55
N CYS A 317 -30.09 5.04 17.34
CA CYS A 317 -29.28 5.84 18.25
C CYS A 317 -29.93 5.98 19.64
N GLY A 318 -29.20 5.55 20.67
CA GLY A 318 -29.57 5.72 22.07
C GLY A 318 -29.18 7.10 22.59
N ASN A 319 -29.88 7.54 23.64
CA ASN A 319 -29.47 8.70 24.43
C ASN A 319 -28.60 8.24 25.59
N THR A 320 -27.30 8.11 25.33
CA THR A 320 -26.32 7.53 26.26
C THR A 320 -25.03 8.36 26.26
N GLN A 321 -24.33 8.36 27.40
CA GLN A 321 -22.98 8.91 27.54
C GLN A 321 -21.94 7.80 27.76
N ASP A 322 -22.37 6.54 27.76
CA ASP A 322 -21.46 5.41 27.84
C ASP A 322 -20.78 5.21 26.48
N ASP A 323 -19.47 5.39 26.45
CA ASP A 323 -18.66 5.25 25.25
C ASP A 323 -18.65 3.81 24.71
N GLU A 324 -18.95 2.82 25.56
CA GLU A 324 -18.97 1.39 25.20
C GLU A 324 -20.35 0.93 24.68
N ASP A 325 -21.41 1.72 24.91
CA ASP A 325 -22.77 1.41 24.49
C ASP A 325 -22.87 1.35 22.96
N VAL A 326 -23.29 0.21 22.43
CA VAL A 326 -23.43 -0.05 20.99
C VAL A 326 -24.43 0.87 20.29
N THR A 327 -25.34 1.50 21.04
CA THR A 327 -26.30 2.47 20.52
C THR A 327 -25.78 3.92 20.55
N ASN A 328 -24.57 4.16 21.07
CA ASN A 328 -23.98 5.50 21.17
C ASN A 328 -23.52 6.02 19.79
N CYS A 329 -24.43 6.72 19.10
CA CYS A 329 -24.13 7.29 17.79
C CYS A 329 -23.11 8.44 17.83
N GLN A 330 -22.89 9.07 18.99
CA GLN A 330 -21.90 10.13 19.14
C GLN A 330 -20.47 9.59 18.98
N LYS A 331 -20.27 8.30 19.28
CA LYS A 331 -19.01 7.57 19.07
C LYS A 331 -19.00 6.70 17.81
N LEU A 332 -20.01 6.84 16.97
CA LEU A 332 -20.21 6.02 15.78
C LEU A 332 -20.44 4.52 16.08
N ASN A 333 -20.84 4.15 17.30
CA ASN A 333 -20.93 2.74 17.72
C ASN A 333 -22.07 1.98 17.03
N ALA A 334 -23.15 2.68 16.66
CA ALA A 334 -24.34 2.05 16.08
C ALA A 334 -24.18 1.74 14.59
N ALA A 335 -22.99 1.94 14.03
CA ALA A 335 -22.71 1.66 12.63
C ALA A 335 -22.69 0.14 12.44
N PRO A 336 -23.52 -0.39 11.52
CA PRO A 336 -23.87 -1.82 11.49
C PRO A 336 -22.67 -2.72 11.20
N THR A 337 -21.69 -2.22 10.43
CA THR A 337 -20.48 -2.94 10.05
C THR A 337 -19.26 -2.00 10.09
N PRO A 338 -18.05 -2.55 10.25
CA PRO A 338 -16.81 -1.76 10.09
C PRO A 338 -16.57 -1.33 8.63
N TYR A 339 -17.17 -2.02 7.66
CA TYR A 339 -17.18 -1.61 6.26
C TYR A 339 -18.17 -0.48 6.03
N PHE A 340 -17.74 0.52 5.26
CA PHE A 340 -18.58 1.60 4.77
C PHE A 340 -18.29 1.84 3.28
N ASP A 341 -19.35 1.84 2.48
CA ASP A 341 -19.31 2.25 1.07
C ASP A 341 -20.15 3.53 0.90
N GLY A 342 -19.47 4.66 0.87
CA GLY A 342 -20.07 5.97 0.64
C GLY A 342 -20.55 6.19 -0.79
N GLY A 343 -20.21 5.29 -1.71
CA GLY A 343 -20.51 5.38 -3.14
C GLY A 343 -19.51 6.24 -3.91
N ILE A 344 -19.75 6.31 -5.22
CA ILE A 344 -18.94 7.08 -6.17
C ILE A 344 -19.62 8.44 -6.40
N HIS A 345 -18.86 9.52 -6.21
CA HIS A 345 -19.36 10.89 -6.32
C HIS A 345 -18.57 11.66 -7.37
N ARG A 346 -19.28 12.36 -8.26
CA ARG A 346 -18.66 13.23 -9.27
C ARG A 346 -18.22 14.55 -8.62
N VAL A 347 -17.02 14.99 -8.94
CA VAL A 347 -16.49 16.29 -8.52
C VAL A 347 -17.03 17.35 -9.48
N ASN A 348 -18.03 18.11 -9.05
CA ASN A 348 -18.79 19.01 -9.93
C ASN A 348 -18.23 20.44 -10.03
N ARG A 349 -17.33 20.82 -9.13
CA ARG A 349 -16.86 22.21 -8.99
C ARG A 349 -15.46 22.26 -8.40
N THR A 350 -14.79 23.38 -8.63
CA THR A 350 -13.54 23.70 -7.96
C THR A 350 -13.77 23.99 -6.47
N GLY A 351 -12.76 23.75 -5.66
CA GLY A 351 -12.84 23.98 -4.22
C GLY A 351 -11.73 23.29 -3.42
N GLU A 352 -11.70 23.61 -2.13
CA GLU A 352 -10.79 23.00 -1.16
C GLU A 352 -11.57 22.56 0.08
N TRP A 353 -11.56 21.26 0.36
CA TRP A 353 -12.31 20.68 1.47
C TRP A 353 -11.37 19.99 2.43
N ASN A 354 -11.43 20.42 3.69
CA ASN A 354 -10.71 19.80 4.79
C ASN A 354 -11.69 18.91 5.55
N TYR A 355 -11.28 17.71 5.94
CA TYR A 355 -12.16 16.80 6.68
C TYR A 355 -11.37 15.91 7.63
N MET A 356 -12.09 15.35 8.60
CA MET A 356 -11.55 14.49 9.64
C MET A 356 -12.48 13.31 9.91
N CYS A 357 -11.92 12.27 10.51
CA CYS A 357 -12.72 11.31 11.26
C CYS A 357 -12.90 11.81 12.69
N THR A 358 -14.15 11.88 13.16
CA THR A 358 -14.46 12.33 14.53
C THR A 358 -14.07 11.31 15.59
N ARG A 359 -14.14 10.01 15.27
CA ARG A 359 -13.79 8.92 16.19
C ARG A 359 -12.29 8.69 16.31
N ASN A 360 -11.56 8.76 15.20
CA ASN A 360 -10.12 8.52 15.16
C ASN A 360 -9.33 9.83 15.38
N ASN A 361 -9.64 10.53 16.47
CA ASN A 361 -9.03 11.82 16.82
C ASN A 361 -8.61 11.94 18.30
N ASN A 362 -8.49 10.82 19.02
CA ASN A 362 -8.26 10.80 20.48
C ASN A 362 -7.04 11.63 20.92
N PHE A 363 -5.97 11.66 20.12
CA PHE A 363 -4.71 12.31 20.52
C PHE A 363 -4.54 13.74 20.02
N SER A 364 -5.43 14.26 19.16
CA SER A 364 -5.41 15.60 18.53
C SER A 364 -4.17 15.98 17.70
N ASN A 365 -2.98 15.54 18.08
CA ASN A 365 -1.70 15.63 17.36
C ASN A 365 -1.47 14.42 16.43
N ARG A 366 -2.31 13.38 16.53
CA ARG A 366 -2.31 12.18 15.68
C ARG A 366 -3.74 11.95 15.19
N SER A 367 -4.19 12.92 14.40
CA SER A 367 -5.58 13.07 13.97
C SER A 367 -5.76 12.46 12.59
N GLN A 368 -6.77 11.62 12.40
CA GLN A 368 -7.15 11.14 11.06
C GLN A 368 -7.81 12.30 10.30
N LYS A 369 -7.02 13.02 9.52
CA LYS A 369 -7.43 14.18 8.73
C LYS A 369 -6.91 14.09 7.32
N ALA A 370 -7.63 14.74 6.42
CA ALA A 370 -7.22 14.87 5.04
C ALA A 370 -7.78 16.14 4.43
N TYR A 371 -7.22 16.53 3.29
CA TYR A 371 -7.77 17.56 2.44
C TYR A 371 -7.98 17.02 1.02
N MET A 372 -8.97 17.58 0.35
CA MET A 372 -9.22 17.38 -1.07
C MET A 372 -9.24 18.74 -1.75
N THR A 373 -8.56 18.87 -2.89
CA THR A 373 -8.71 20.03 -3.78
C THR A 373 -9.26 19.59 -5.13
N SER A 374 -10.04 20.47 -5.75
CA SER A 374 -10.50 20.33 -7.12
C SER A 374 -10.18 21.59 -7.92
N GLU A 375 -9.54 21.39 -9.07
CA GLU A 375 -9.17 22.44 -10.01
C GLU A 375 -9.91 22.27 -11.34
N ASP A 376 -10.04 23.35 -12.11
CA ASP A 376 -10.62 23.28 -13.44
C ASP A 376 -9.74 22.45 -14.38
N THR A 377 -10.37 21.78 -15.33
CA THR A 377 -9.67 21.01 -16.37
C THR A 377 -8.81 21.88 -17.30
N PHE A 378 -9.00 23.19 -17.28
CA PHE A 378 -8.18 24.13 -18.05
C PHE A 378 -6.94 24.52 -17.26
N PRO A 379 -5.73 24.28 -17.79
CA PRO A 379 -4.55 24.84 -17.17
C PRO A 379 -4.66 26.37 -17.23
N THR A 380 -4.20 27.05 -16.18
CA THR A 380 -4.33 28.51 -15.97
C THR A 380 -3.86 29.35 -17.18
N TRP A 381 -3.04 28.79 -18.07
CA TRP A 381 -2.58 29.44 -19.31
C TRP A 381 -3.62 29.44 -20.45
N ALA A 382 -4.63 28.56 -20.44
CA ALA A 382 -5.62 28.43 -21.51
C ALA A 382 -6.71 29.52 -21.48
N VAL A 383 -6.94 30.18 -20.34
CA VAL A 383 -7.93 31.27 -20.21
C VAL A 383 -7.44 32.57 -20.86
N VAL A 384 -6.13 32.74 -21.08
CA VAL A 384 -5.57 33.92 -21.77
C VAL A 384 -5.70 33.82 -23.30
N ALA A 385 -5.91 32.62 -23.86
CA ALA A 385 -5.99 32.40 -25.31
C ALA A 385 -7.37 32.69 -25.94
N ILE A 386 -8.44 32.87 -25.15
CA ILE A 386 -9.81 33.07 -25.66
C ILE A 386 -10.21 34.56 -25.78
N VAL A 387 -9.39 35.50 -25.29
CA VAL A 387 -9.64 36.96 -25.46
C VAL A 387 -8.75 37.60 -26.53
N GLY A 388 -7.79 36.86 -27.12
CA GLY A 388 -6.74 37.41 -27.99
C GLY A 388 -6.71 36.90 -29.44
N GLY A 389 -7.85 36.57 -30.06
CA GLY A 389 -7.83 35.91 -31.36
C GLY A 389 -9.05 36.11 -32.25
N VAL A 390 -9.34 37.34 -32.67
CA VAL A 390 -10.09 37.59 -33.92
C VAL A 390 -9.37 38.65 -34.76
N GLY A 391 -8.74 38.17 -35.84
CA GLY A 391 -8.48 38.93 -37.08
C GLY A 391 -7.21 39.78 -37.12
N VAL A 392 -6.41 39.83 -38.18
CA VAL A 392 -6.47 39.30 -39.55
C VAL A 392 -5.02 39.32 -40.08
N ILE A 393 -4.65 38.28 -40.83
CA ILE A 393 -3.41 38.18 -41.61
C ILE A 393 -3.44 39.19 -42.76
N GLY A 394 -2.39 39.99 -42.92
CA GLY A 394 -2.21 40.91 -44.04
C GLY A 394 -0.74 41.09 -44.42
N ILE A 395 -0.35 40.44 -45.52
CA ILE A 395 0.94 40.48 -46.22
C ILE A 395 1.29 41.92 -46.65
N GLY A 396 2.57 42.31 -46.61
CA GLY A 396 3.05 43.54 -47.24
C GLY A 396 4.54 43.81 -47.03
N ALA A 397 5.33 43.70 -48.09
CA ALA A 397 6.78 43.80 -48.13
C ALA A 397 7.31 45.25 -48.27
N ILE A 398 8.63 45.39 -48.01
CA ILE A 398 9.59 46.42 -48.49
C ILE A 398 9.49 47.83 -47.86
N ALA A 399 10.49 48.22 -47.07
CA ALA A 399 11.67 48.99 -47.51
C ALA A 399 12.75 48.98 -46.41
#